data_AF-A0A5C6AR84-F1
#
_entry.id   AF-A0A5C6AR84-F1
#
_cell.length_a   1.000
_cell.length_b   1.000
_cell.length_c   1.000
_cell.angle_alpha   90.00
_cell.angle_beta   90.00
_cell.angle_gamma   90.00
#
_symmetry.space_group_name_H-M   'P 1'
#
loop_
_entity.id
_entity.type
_entity.pdbx_description
1 polymer ?
#
loop_
_entity_poly.entity_id
_entity_poly.type
_entity_poly.pdbx_seq_one_letter_code
_entity_poly.pdbx_strand_id
1 'polypeptide(L)'
;MIKHLISLDSFGWFQGILAVTRTHDLAPEYVAPVDAGAGVLPWVIGAVVAIVVVVAAYCIIRQMRIPVIPINDDLTQELCRAHGIGVQHRGSLDRIAHLAGLKSPAQMFLSAQLFDEAVSKASQVKRLGIRQRGLVFEVRYCLYG
;
A
#
# COMPACT_ATOMS: atom_id res chain seq x y z
N MET A 1 -7.19 3.68 23.96
CA MET A 1 -6.33 4.24 25.01
C MET A 1 -5.70 3.08 25.79
N ILE A 2 -4.61 2.50 25.30
CA ILE A 2 -3.74 1.61 26.09
C ILE A 2 -2.30 1.97 25.72
N LYS A 3 -1.60 2.59 26.67
CA LYS A 3 -0.19 2.94 26.63
C LYS A 3 0.62 1.75 27.14
N HIS A 4 1.79 1.56 26.52
CA HIS A 4 3.07 1.13 27.12
C HIS A 4 3.06 0.07 28.22
N LEU A 5 3.77 -1.04 27.96
CA LEU A 5 4.87 -1.57 28.80
C LEU A 5 5.34 -2.91 28.19
N ILE A 6 6.13 -2.82 27.12
CA ILE A 6 7.01 -3.93 26.72
C ILE A 6 8.33 -3.67 27.45
N SER A 7 8.60 -4.55 28.42
CA SER A 7 9.74 -4.53 29.33
C SER A 7 11.07 -4.31 28.60
N LEU A 8 11.81 -3.32 29.09
CA LEU A 8 13.15 -2.91 28.67
C LEU A 8 14.25 -3.50 29.60
N ASP A 9 13.94 -4.54 30.37
CA ASP A 9 14.83 -5.06 31.42
C ASP A 9 15.96 -5.99 30.91
N SER A 10 15.98 -6.33 29.63
CA SER A 10 16.99 -7.26 29.08
C SER A 10 18.34 -6.61 28.73
N PHE A 11 18.48 -5.29 28.86
CA PHE A 11 19.65 -4.53 28.38
C PHE A 11 20.59 -4.01 29.49
N GLY A 12 20.43 -4.46 30.75
CA GLY A 12 21.24 -3.98 31.88
C GLY A 12 22.56 -4.73 32.13
N TRP A 13 22.64 -6.02 31.77
CA TRP A 13 23.76 -6.89 32.16
C TRP A 13 25.02 -6.77 31.28
N PHE A 14 24.90 -6.24 30.05
CA PHE A 14 26.06 -5.99 29.18
C PHE A 14 26.89 -4.76 29.58
N GLN A 15 26.28 -3.80 30.28
CA GLN A 15 26.96 -2.56 30.68
C GLN A 15 28.05 -2.80 31.75
N GLY A 16 27.95 -3.89 32.52
CA GLY A 16 28.94 -4.23 33.56
C GLY A 16 30.22 -4.87 33.04
N ILE A 17 30.16 -5.56 31.89
CA ILE A 17 31.32 -6.28 31.33
C ILE A 17 32.27 -5.34 30.58
N LEU A 18 31.77 -4.21 30.05
CA LEU A 18 32.57 -3.24 29.29
C LEU A 18 33.26 -2.18 30.16
N ALA A 19 32.99 -2.13 31.47
CA ALA A 19 33.50 -1.08 32.36
C ALA A 19 34.90 -1.37 32.95
N VAL A 20 35.48 -2.55 32.70
CA VAL A 20 36.78 -2.94 33.28
C VAL A 20 37.80 -3.27 32.18
N THR A 21 38.09 -2.29 31.34
CA THR A 21 39.39 -2.20 30.66
C THR A 21 39.90 -0.78 30.81
N ARG A 22 40.70 -0.57 31.86
CA ARG A 22 41.46 0.67 32.10
C ARG A 22 42.33 0.94 30.88
N THR A 23 42.02 1.99 30.13
CA THR A 23 42.77 2.46 28.96
C THR A 23 44.17 3.02 29.29
N HIS A 24 44.61 2.93 30.56
CA HIS A 24 45.90 3.46 31.02
C HIS A 24 47.03 2.42 31.10
N ASP A 25 46.74 1.12 30.91
CA ASP A 25 47.75 0.04 31.02
C ASP A 25 48.14 -0.60 29.66
N LEU A 26 47.73 -0.03 28.52
CA LEU A 26 48.19 -0.54 27.23
C LEU A 26 49.59 0.02 26.89
N ALA A 27 50.56 -0.88 26.74
CA ALA A 27 51.86 -0.56 26.17
C ALA A 27 51.68 0.08 24.78
N PRO A 28 52.49 1.11 24.41
CA PRO A 28 52.30 1.87 23.18
C PRO A 28 52.42 1.04 21.89
N GLU A 29 52.94 -0.19 21.98
CA GLU A 29 53.01 -1.14 20.86
C GLU A 29 51.67 -1.78 20.49
N TYR A 30 50.67 -1.77 21.39
CA TYR A 30 49.34 -2.34 21.15
C TYR A 30 48.26 -1.31 20.83
N VAL A 31 48.62 -0.02 20.70
CA VAL A 31 47.74 1.00 20.16
C VAL A 31 47.66 0.78 18.65
N ALA A 32 46.81 -0.18 18.23
CA ALA A 32 46.43 -0.30 16.85
C ALA A 32 45.82 1.06 16.43
N PRO A 33 46.28 1.68 15.33
CA PRO A 33 45.60 2.85 14.81
C PRO A 33 44.16 2.42 14.50
N VAL A 34 43.21 2.95 15.26
CA VAL A 34 41.81 2.88 14.89
C VAL A 34 41.70 3.69 13.61
N ASP A 35 41.81 3.02 12.48
CA ASP A 35 41.52 3.58 11.17
C ASP A 35 40.08 4.08 11.21
N ALA A 36 39.94 5.38 11.46
CA ALA A 36 38.68 6.10 11.53
C ALA A 36 37.98 6.22 10.15
N GLY A 37 38.20 5.27 9.25
CA GLY A 37 37.97 5.45 7.82
C GLY A 37 36.92 4.56 7.16
N ALA A 38 36.60 3.38 7.69
CA ALA A 38 35.74 2.44 6.96
C ALA A 38 34.94 1.50 7.88
N GLY A 39 34.13 2.06 8.76
CA GLY A 39 33.17 1.29 9.53
C GLY A 39 32.05 0.70 8.65
N VAL A 40 31.37 -0.33 9.13
CA VAL A 40 30.11 -0.86 8.56
C VAL A 40 28.96 0.16 8.55
N LEU A 41 29.13 1.29 9.26
CA LEU A 41 28.15 2.34 9.46
C LEU A 41 27.63 2.98 8.15
N PRO A 42 28.49 3.45 7.21
CA PRO A 42 28.05 3.93 5.89
C PRO A 42 27.24 2.91 5.09
N TRP A 43 27.57 1.62 5.17
CA TRP A 43 26.83 0.56 4.48
C TRP A 43 25.42 0.37 5.04
N VAL A 44 25.28 0.42 6.38
CA VAL A 44 23.97 0.34 7.04
C VAL A 44 23.09 1.53 6.68
N ILE A 45 23.65 2.74 6.70
CA ILE A 45 22.92 3.97 6.32
C ILE A 45 22.48 3.89 4.85
N GLY A 46 23.37 3.47 3.95
CA GLY A 46 23.05 3.29 2.53
C GLY A 46 21.92 2.28 2.30
N ALA A 47 21.94 1.15 3.02
CA ALA A 47 20.90 0.13 2.92
C ALA A 47 19.52 0.65 3.38
N VAL A 48 19.47 1.39 4.49
CA VAL A 48 18.22 1.98 5.00
C VAL A 48 17.65 2.99 4.00
N VAL A 49 18.48 3.88 3.46
CA VAL A 49 18.05 4.87 2.46
C VAL A 49 17.52 4.18 1.20
N ALA A 50 18.21 3.14 0.70
CA ALA A 50 17.77 2.40 -0.47
C ALA A 50 16.39 1.74 -0.25
N ILE A 51 16.15 1.14 0.92
CA ILE A 51 14.85 0.54 1.27
C ILE A 51 13.76 1.61 1.29
N VAL A 52 14.01 2.76 1.93
CA VAL A 52 13.03 3.86 1.99
C VAL A 52 12.67 4.35 0.59
N VAL A 53 13.66 4.53 -0.29
CA VAL A 53 13.42 4.95 -1.68
C VAL A 53 12.60 3.91 -2.44
N VAL A 54 12.93 2.63 -2.33
CA VAL A 54 12.18 1.55 -3.00
C VAL A 54 10.74 1.49 -2.50
N VAL A 55 10.52 1.59 -1.18
CA VAL A 55 9.17 1.58 -0.59
C VAL A 55 8.39 2.83 -0.99
N ALA A 56 9.01 4.01 -0.97
CA ALA A 56 8.38 5.25 -1.39
C ALA A 56 8.00 5.20 -2.88
N ALA A 57 8.92 4.78 -3.75
CA ALA A 57 8.65 4.58 -5.17
C ALA A 57 7.53 3.55 -5.38
N TYR A 58 7.54 2.44 -4.64
CA TYR A 58 6.48 1.43 -4.71
C TYR A 58 5.11 1.98 -4.29
N CYS A 59 5.05 2.76 -3.22
CA CYS A 59 3.85 3.43 -2.77
C CYS A 59 3.34 4.45 -3.79
N ILE A 60 4.24 5.28 -4.34
CA ILE A 60 3.91 6.27 -5.38
C ILE A 60 3.42 5.56 -6.63
N ILE A 61 4.09 4.51 -7.11
CA ILE A 61 3.65 3.74 -8.28
C ILE A 61 2.29 3.08 -8.02
N ARG A 62 2.03 2.59 -6.81
CA ARG A 62 0.71 2.03 -6.46
C ARG A 62 -0.38 3.10 -6.36
N GLN A 63 -0.07 4.30 -5.88
CA GLN A 63 -1.01 5.42 -5.84
C GLN A 63 -1.25 6.02 -7.24
N MET A 64 -0.20 6.12 -8.06
CA MET A 64 -0.21 6.64 -9.42
C MET A 64 -0.74 5.64 -10.45
N ARG A 65 -0.94 4.37 -10.06
CA ARG A 65 -1.89 3.45 -10.75
C ARG A 65 -3.34 3.89 -10.51
N ILE A 66 -3.61 5.18 -10.62
CA ILE A 66 -4.89 5.68 -11.11
C ILE A 66 -5.01 5.03 -12.49
N PRO A 67 -5.98 4.12 -12.72
CA PRO A 67 -6.19 3.60 -14.05
C PRO A 67 -6.35 4.81 -14.97
N VAL A 68 -5.54 4.91 -16.02
CA VAL A 68 -5.71 5.93 -17.06
C VAL A 68 -7.08 5.67 -17.63
N ILE A 69 -8.06 6.44 -17.17
CA ILE A 69 -9.45 6.26 -17.53
C ILE A 69 -9.58 6.80 -18.96
N PRO A 70 -9.90 5.95 -19.96
CA PRO A 70 -9.92 6.39 -21.34
C PRO A 70 -11.25 7.09 -21.63
N ILE A 71 -11.27 8.43 -21.58
CA ILE A 71 -12.04 9.43 -22.39
C ILE A 71 -13.59 9.27 -22.52
N ASN A 72 -14.19 8.12 -22.24
CA ASN A 72 -15.63 7.89 -22.03
C ASN A 72 -16.11 8.39 -20.64
N ASP A 73 -15.31 9.24 -20.02
CA ASP A 73 -15.42 9.63 -18.63
C ASP A 73 -16.57 10.57 -18.36
N ASP A 74 -16.93 11.48 -19.25
CA ASP A 74 -17.92 12.51 -18.90
C ASP A 74 -19.30 11.90 -18.57
N LEU A 75 -19.80 10.99 -19.40
CA LEU A 75 -21.11 10.40 -19.16
C LEU A 75 -21.11 9.53 -17.89
N THR A 76 -20.04 8.78 -17.67
CA THR A 76 -19.92 7.93 -16.48
C THR A 76 -19.64 8.76 -15.23
N GLN A 77 -19.08 9.96 -15.38
CA GLN A 77 -18.83 10.93 -14.32
C GLN A 77 -20.12 11.55 -13.87
N GLU A 78 -20.92 12.01 -14.82
CA GLU A 78 -22.23 12.58 -14.57
C GLU A 78 -23.16 11.55 -13.94
N LEU A 79 -23.17 10.31 -14.44
CA LEU A 79 -23.91 9.21 -13.82
C LEU A 79 -23.44 8.92 -12.40
N CYS A 80 -22.13 8.78 -12.16
CA CYS A 80 -21.62 8.55 -10.81
C CYS A 80 -21.93 9.72 -9.88
N ARG A 81 -21.84 10.96 -10.37
CA ARG A 81 -22.16 12.17 -9.60
C ARG A 81 -23.65 12.26 -9.29
N ALA A 82 -24.53 11.91 -10.23
CA ALA A 82 -25.98 11.88 -10.03
C ALA A 82 -26.39 10.86 -8.96
N HIS A 83 -25.68 9.73 -8.87
CA HIS A 83 -25.93 8.67 -7.89
C HIS A 83 -25.07 8.78 -6.62
N GLY A 84 -24.32 9.88 -6.42
CA GLY A 84 -23.49 10.08 -5.22
C GLY A 84 -22.31 9.10 -5.06
N ILE A 85 -21.88 8.47 -6.15
CA ILE A 85 -20.84 7.44 -6.15
C ILE A 85 -19.45 8.10 -6.18
N GLY A 86 -18.66 7.84 -5.13
CA GLY A 86 -17.31 8.43 -5.00
C GLY A 86 -16.28 7.89 -6.00
N VAL A 87 -15.21 8.67 -6.24
CA VAL A 87 -14.16 8.37 -7.23
C VAL A 87 -13.50 6.99 -7.04
N GLN A 88 -13.41 6.50 -5.80
CA GLN A 88 -12.86 5.16 -5.50
C GLN A 88 -13.72 4.02 -6.07
N HIS A 89 -15.04 4.20 -6.10
CA HIS A 89 -15.99 3.21 -6.62
C HIS A 89 -15.96 3.16 -8.16
N ARG A 90 -15.57 4.26 -8.78
CA ARG A 90 -15.41 4.41 -10.24
C ARG A 90 -14.36 3.47 -10.80
N GLY A 91 -13.19 3.40 -10.16
CA GLY A 91 -12.11 2.49 -10.56
C GLY A 91 -12.49 1.00 -10.41
N SER A 92 -13.35 0.66 -9.45
CA SER A 92 -13.90 -0.71 -9.37
C SER A 92 -14.93 -0.99 -10.46
N LEU A 93 -15.79 -0.03 -10.79
CA LEU A 93 -16.81 -0.20 -11.82
C LEU A 93 -16.18 -0.39 -13.20
N ASP A 94 -15.21 0.44 -13.55
CA ASP A 94 -14.50 0.34 -14.82
C ASP A 94 -13.79 -1.01 -14.96
N ARG A 95 -13.18 -1.48 -13.86
CA ARG A 95 -12.55 -2.80 -13.84
C ARG A 95 -13.54 -3.94 -14.03
N ILE A 96 -14.74 -3.82 -13.47
CA ILE A 96 -15.82 -4.80 -13.67
C ILE A 96 -16.30 -4.75 -15.12
N ALA A 97 -16.49 -3.56 -15.68
CA ALA A 97 -16.87 -3.37 -17.08
C ALA A 97 -15.88 -4.03 -18.04
N HIS A 98 -14.58 -3.78 -17.81
CA HIS A 98 -13.50 -4.36 -18.58
C HIS A 98 -13.45 -5.89 -18.45
N LEU A 99 -13.62 -6.42 -17.23
CA LEU A 99 -13.64 -7.88 -17.01
C LEU A 99 -14.89 -8.54 -17.61
N ALA A 100 -16.01 -7.82 -17.69
CA ALA A 100 -17.24 -8.27 -18.32
C ALA A 100 -17.24 -8.11 -19.86
N GLY A 101 -16.20 -7.49 -20.44
CA GLY A 101 -16.09 -7.23 -21.88
C GLY A 101 -17.05 -6.15 -22.40
N LEU A 102 -17.51 -5.26 -21.53
CA LEU A 102 -18.42 -4.16 -21.89
C LEU A 102 -17.64 -3.03 -22.56
N LYS A 103 -18.22 -2.42 -23.61
CA LYS A 103 -17.61 -1.28 -24.31
C LYS A 103 -17.59 0.02 -23.49
N SER A 104 -18.52 0.15 -22.54
CA SER A 104 -18.62 1.31 -21.65
C SER A 104 -19.21 0.89 -20.30
N PRO A 105 -18.69 1.41 -19.17
CA PRO A 105 -19.26 1.12 -17.86
C PRO A 105 -20.69 1.66 -17.70
N ALA A 106 -21.09 2.64 -18.52
CA ALA A 106 -22.46 3.18 -18.54
C ALA A 106 -23.51 2.12 -18.89
N GLN A 107 -23.14 1.04 -19.62
CA GLN A 107 -24.11 -0.02 -19.97
C GLN A 107 -24.63 -0.76 -18.72
N MET A 108 -23.87 -0.77 -17.63
CA MET A 108 -24.30 -1.36 -16.36
C MET A 108 -25.32 -0.50 -15.60
N PHE A 109 -25.52 0.77 -16.01
CA PHE A 109 -26.49 1.70 -15.41
C PHE A 109 -27.88 1.61 -16.07
N LEU A 110 -28.00 0.86 -17.17
CA LEU A 110 -29.25 0.76 -17.93
C LEU A 110 -30.28 -0.17 -17.27
N SER A 111 -29.83 -1.23 -16.59
CA SER A 111 -30.72 -2.12 -15.85
C SER A 111 -29.98 -2.90 -14.76
N ALA A 112 -30.70 -3.23 -13.68
CA ALA A 112 -30.18 -4.06 -12.59
C ALA A 112 -29.73 -5.45 -13.08
N GLN A 113 -30.41 -6.00 -14.08
CA GLN A 113 -30.05 -7.29 -14.68
C GLN A 113 -28.71 -7.23 -15.41
N LEU A 114 -28.46 -6.17 -16.19
CA LEU A 114 -27.19 -5.99 -16.90
C LEU A 114 -26.04 -5.74 -15.93
N PHE A 115 -26.30 -5.03 -14.82
CA PHE A 115 -25.34 -4.86 -13.75
C PHE A 115 -24.94 -6.20 -13.13
N ASP A 116 -25.92 -7.02 -12.75
CA ASP A 116 -25.67 -8.33 -12.13
C ASP A 116 -24.97 -9.30 -13.09
N GLU A 117 -25.36 -9.28 -14.36
CA GLU A 117 -24.71 -10.09 -15.39
C GLU A 117 -23.23 -9.70 -15.54
N ALA A 118 -22.93 -8.39 -15.58
CA ALA A 118 -21.56 -7.89 -15.65
C ALA A 118 -20.73 -8.29 -14.42
N VAL A 119 -21.30 -8.18 -13.22
CA VAL A 119 -20.65 -8.59 -11.97
C VAL A 119 -20.40 -10.10 -11.96
N SER A 120 -21.36 -10.91 -12.42
CA SER A 120 -21.23 -12.36 -12.49
C SER A 120 -20.11 -12.78 -13.46
N LYS A 121 -20.08 -12.18 -14.67
CA LYS A 121 -19.01 -12.41 -15.65
C LYS A 121 -17.65 -12.00 -15.10
N ALA A 122 -17.56 -10.83 -14.48
CA ALA A 122 -16.31 -10.37 -13.86
C ALA A 122 -15.84 -11.32 -12.75
N SER A 123 -16.76 -11.90 -11.98
CA SER A 123 -16.44 -12.85 -10.90
C SER A 123 -15.91 -14.20 -11.40
N GLN A 124 -16.33 -14.63 -12.61
CA GLN A 124 -15.82 -15.82 -13.28
C GLN A 124 -14.39 -15.61 -13.79
N VAL A 125 -14.08 -14.42 -14.29
CA VAL A 125 -12.73 -14.08 -14.78
C VAL A 125 -11.76 -13.84 -13.63
N LYS A 126 -12.21 -13.18 -12.55
CA LYS A 126 -11.37 -12.86 -11.40
C LYS A 126 -12.18 -12.90 -10.11
N ARG A 127 -11.64 -13.59 -9.10
CA ARG A 127 -12.23 -13.61 -7.76
C ARG A 127 -12.24 -12.19 -7.16
N LEU A 128 -13.42 -11.59 -7.06
CA LEU A 128 -13.63 -10.31 -6.40
C LEU A 128 -13.37 -10.45 -4.90
N GLY A 129 -12.50 -9.60 -4.34
CA GLY A 129 -12.19 -9.59 -2.90
C GLY A 129 -13.38 -9.11 -2.06
N ILE A 130 -13.37 -9.39 -0.75
CA ILE A 130 -14.47 -9.04 0.18
C ILE A 130 -14.82 -7.54 0.11
N ARG A 131 -13.79 -6.68 0.11
CA ARG A 131 -13.96 -5.22 -0.03
C ARG A 131 -14.62 -4.83 -1.35
N GLN A 132 -14.27 -5.49 -2.46
CA GLN A 132 -14.87 -5.21 -3.77
C GLN A 132 -16.34 -5.65 -3.83
N ARG A 133 -16.69 -6.78 -3.21
CA ARG A 133 -18.08 -7.24 -3.12
C ARG A 133 -18.97 -6.27 -2.36
N GLY A 134 -18.47 -5.72 -1.25
CA GLY A 134 -19.18 -4.68 -0.50
C GLY A 134 -19.45 -3.43 -1.33
N LEU A 135 -18.42 -2.95 -2.05
CA LEU A 135 -18.54 -1.77 -2.93
C LEU A 135 -19.54 -2.00 -4.07
N VAL A 136 -19.57 -3.21 -4.65
CA VAL A 136 -20.53 -3.57 -5.71
C VAL A 136 -21.97 -3.59 -5.18
N PHE A 137 -22.17 -4.11 -3.97
CA PHE A 137 -23.47 -4.13 -3.34
C PHE A 137 -23.99 -2.72 -3.03
N GLU A 138 -23.12 -1.87 -2.50
CA GLU A 138 -23.43 -0.46 -2.22
C GLU A 138 -23.80 0.30 -3.49
N VAL A 139 -23.03 0.14 -4.57
CA VAL A 139 -23.33 0.78 -5.85
C VAL A 139 -24.64 0.26 -6.45
N ARG A 140 -24.91 -1.05 -6.37
CA ARG A 140 -26.19 -1.63 -6.80
C ARG A 140 -27.37 -1.01 -6.06
N TYR A 141 -27.23 -0.83 -4.75
CA TYR A 141 -28.27 -0.22 -3.92
C TYR A 141 -28.46 1.27 -4.26
N CYS A 142 -27.40 2.05 -4.48
CA CYS A 142 -27.52 3.45 -4.88
C CYS A 142 -28.09 3.67 -6.29
N LEU A 143 -28.02 2.65 -7.16
CA LEU A 143 -28.51 2.72 -8.54
C LEU A 143 -29.95 2.25 -8.71
N TYR A 144 -30.33 1.20 -7.99
CA TYR A 144 -31.58 0.46 -8.23
C TYR A 144 -32.36 0.12 -6.94
N GLY A 145 -31.88 0.56 -5.77
CA GLY A 145 -32.61 0.46 -4.50
C GLY A 145 -33.56 1.63 -4.32
#